data_AF-A0A6A6TPC1-F1
#
_entry.id   AF-A0A6A6TPC1-F1
#
_cell.length_a   1.000
_cell.length_b   1.000
_cell.length_c   1.000
_cell.angle_alpha   90.00
_cell.angle_beta   90.00
_cell.angle_gamma   90.00
#
_symmetry.space_group_name_H-M   'P 1'
#
loop_
_entity.id
_entity.type
_entity.pdbx_description
1 polymer ?
#
loop_
_entity_poly.entity_id
_entity_poly.type
_entity_poly.pdbx_seq_one_letter_code
_entity_poly.pdbx_strand_id
1 'polypeptide(L)'
;MLKFLQDYLAPTNRLWQGKQKTFLPLVLVKYLLTLVILVLCISEIVLQRIWIVEDYGTDSYYDFSYWYLRWGLPVFMEIAHIIAQAICIATNNNHPIFALVGSICGFGLWLSFAVLDAIVAYSGEFYFTHMDSWESLCYAESGLMAVMTMLYVAMLVFSSMAVHRYRKSKQCTCKVHNHELDDVEANRDRVPADAQSVQSATTLYDPRQQLDGSKKGMLSSE
;
A
#
# COMPACT_ATOMS: atom_id res chain seq x y z
N MET A 1 -8.72 8.23 20.14
CA MET A 1 -9.38 8.21 18.82
C MET A 1 -9.36 9.63 18.27
N LEU A 2 -8.71 10.05 17.18
CA LEU A 2 -8.15 9.38 16.01
C LEU A 2 -7.01 10.25 15.41
N LYS A 3 -5.91 10.44 16.15
CA LYS A 3 -4.70 11.11 15.59
C LYS A 3 -4.23 10.41 14.31
N PHE A 4 -4.39 9.08 14.26
CA PHE A 4 -4.19 8.25 13.08
C PHE A 4 -5.11 8.60 11.89
N LEU A 5 -6.39 8.91 12.09
CA LEU A 5 -7.23 9.36 10.95
C LEU A 5 -6.86 10.75 10.48
N GLN A 6 -6.31 11.58 11.36
CA GLN A 6 -5.86 12.92 10.98
C GLN A 6 -4.74 12.85 9.92
N ASP A 7 -3.85 11.86 10.03
CA ASP A 7 -2.82 11.59 9.03
C ASP A 7 -3.39 11.04 7.71
N TYR A 8 -4.52 10.32 7.75
CA TYR A 8 -5.26 9.91 6.54
C TYR A 8 -5.96 11.08 5.85
N LEU A 9 -6.48 12.03 6.62
CA LEU A 9 -7.24 13.18 6.10
C LEU A 9 -6.33 14.32 5.62
N ALA A 10 -5.12 14.44 6.18
CA ALA A 10 -4.16 15.47 5.84
C ALA A 10 -2.73 14.90 5.71
N PRO A 11 -2.41 14.20 4.59
CA PRO A 11 -1.07 13.67 4.39
C PRO A 11 -0.04 14.81 4.39
N THR A 12 0.88 14.78 5.35
CA THR A 12 1.96 15.77 5.50
C THR A 12 3.00 15.65 4.38
N ASN A 13 3.10 14.48 3.74
CA ASN A 13 4.02 14.25 2.64
C ASN A 13 3.59 14.99 1.37
N ARG A 14 4.48 15.87 0.86
CA ARG A 14 4.26 16.68 -0.35
C ARG A 14 3.95 15.85 -1.60
N LEU A 15 4.45 14.61 -1.67
CA LEU A 15 4.23 13.71 -2.81
C LEU A 15 2.76 13.30 -2.97
N TRP A 16 1.98 13.33 -1.88
CA TRP A 16 0.57 12.97 -1.86
C TRP A 16 -0.34 14.20 -1.97
N GLN A 17 0.20 15.37 -2.30
CA GLN A 17 -0.58 16.59 -2.50
C GLN A 17 -1.20 16.67 -3.92
N GLY A 18 -2.39 17.26 -4.02
CA GLY A 18 -3.16 17.39 -5.27
C GLY A 18 -4.22 16.29 -5.46
N LYS A 19 -4.48 15.87 -6.71
CA LYS A 19 -5.50 14.85 -7.04
C LYS A 19 -5.24 13.47 -6.45
N GLN A 20 -4.03 13.21 -5.95
CA GLN A 20 -3.63 11.95 -5.33
C GLN A 20 -4.07 11.82 -3.87
N LYS A 21 -4.55 12.92 -3.26
CA LYS A 21 -5.15 12.89 -1.91
C LYS A 21 -6.36 11.95 -1.83
N THR A 22 -7.07 11.75 -2.94
CA THR A 22 -8.22 10.85 -3.04
C THR A 22 -7.87 9.37 -2.82
N PHE A 23 -6.59 9.00 -2.94
CA PHE A 23 -6.14 7.64 -2.67
C PHE A 23 -6.43 7.21 -1.22
N LEU A 24 -6.20 8.08 -0.23
CA LEU A 24 -6.39 7.75 1.18
C LEU A 24 -7.86 7.52 1.57
N PRO A 25 -8.82 8.38 1.17
CA PRO A 25 -10.25 8.08 1.30
C PRO A 25 -10.65 6.78 0.60
N LEU A 26 -10.11 6.48 -0.58
CA LEU A 26 -10.41 5.21 -1.28
C LEU A 26 -9.90 4.00 -0.50
N VAL A 27 -8.71 4.10 0.11
CA VAL A 27 -8.18 3.07 1.03
C VAL A 27 -9.11 2.87 2.23
N LEU A 28 -9.66 3.96 2.79
CA LEU A 28 -10.62 3.85 3.89
C LEU A 28 -11.93 3.17 3.46
N VAL A 29 -12.50 3.57 2.32
CA VAL A 29 -13.69 2.94 1.74
C VAL A 29 -13.45 1.45 1.49
N LYS A 30 -12.26 1.11 0.99
CA LYS A 30 -11.83 -0.27 0.80
C LYS A 30 -11.87 -1.05 2.10
N TYR A 31 -11.31 -0.52 3.18
CA TYR A 31 -11.31 -1.20 4.48
C TYR A 31 -12.71 -1.39 5.07
N LEU A 32 -13.61 -0.40 4.89
CA LEU A 32 -15.01 -0.56 5.27
C LEU A 32 -15.69 -1.68 4.47
N LEU A 33 -15.41 -1.75 3.16
CA LEU A 33 -15.93 -2.81 2.30
C LEU A 33 -15.37 -4.19 2.68
N THR A 34 -14.07 -4.28 2.99
CA THR A 34 -13.45 -5.51 3.51
C THR A 34 -14.11 -5.98 4.80
N LEU A 35 -14.51 -5.06 5.69
CA LEU A 35 -15.21 -5.42 6.93
C LEU A 35 -16.60 -6.02 6.62
N VAL A 36 -17.33 -5.45 5.66
CA VAL A 36 -18.63 -6.01 5.21
C VAL A 36 -18.44 -7.41 4.65
N ILE A 37 -17.43 -7.61 3.80
CA ILE A 37 -17.09 -8.92 3.22
C ILE A 37 -16.74 -9.93 4.32
N LEU A 38 -15.98 -9.51 5.34
CA LEU A 38 -15.63 -10.38 6.47
C LEU A 38 -16.86 -10.84 7.26
N VAL A 39 -17.85 -9.96 7.47
CA VAL A 39 -19.12 -10.32 8.13
C VAL A 39 -19.91 -11.33 7.31
N LEU A 40 -19.96 -11.16 5.98
CA LEU A 40 -20.63 -12.12 5.09
C LEU A 40 -19.94 -13.49 5.13
N CYS A 41 -18.61 -13.51 5.03
CA CYS A 41 -17.82 -14.73 5.14
C CYS A 41 -18.09 -15.48 6.46
N ILE A 42 -18.11 -14.79 7.60
CA ILE A 42 -18.45 -15.40 8.90
C ILE A 42 -19.90 -15.94 8.88
N SER A 43 -20.81 -15.19 8.26
CA SER A 43 -22.21 -15.58 8.16
C SER A 43 -22.39 -16.84 7.29
N GLU A 44 -21.68 -16.94 6.17
CA GLU A 44 -21.63 -18.12 5.31
C GLU A 44 -21.15 -19.34 6.11
N ILE A 45 -20.01 -19.24 6.82
CA ILE A 45 -19.46 -20.33 7.64
C ILE A 45 -20.50 -20.83 8.64
N VAL A 46 -21.14 -19.92 9.36
CA VAL A 46 -22.11 -20.27 10.42
C VAL A 46 -23.34 -20.93 9.81
N LEU A 47 -23.90 -20.36 8.74
CA LEU A 47 -25.10 -20.88 8.08
C LEU A 47 -24.84 -22.23 7.41
N GLN A 48 -23.74 -22.35 6.67
CA GLN A 48 -23.36 -23.59 6.00
C GLN A 48 -23.18 -24.73 7.00
N ARG A 49 -22.57 -24.46 8.16
CA ARG A 49 -22.46 -25.45 9.23
C ARG A 49 -23.83 -25.88 9.77
N ILE A 50 -24.75 -24.94 9.98
CA ILE A 50 -26.11 -25.25 10.45
C ILE A 50 -26.83 -26.13 9.42
N TRP A 51 -26.81 -25.74 8.15
CA TRP A 51 -27.49 -26.48 7.07
C TRP A 51 -26.91 -27.88 6.85
N ILE A 52 -25.59 -28.05 6.92
CA ILE A 52 -24.95 -29.36 6.81
C ILE A 52 -25.37 -30.28 7.97
N VAL A 53 -25.39 -29.78 9.20
CA VAL A 53 -25.79 -30.57 10.38
C VAL A 53 -27.27 -30.95 10.30
N GLU A 54 -28.13 -30.05 9.81
CA GLU A 54 -29.56 -30.30 9.64
C GLU A 54 -29.83 -31.42 8.62
N ASP A 55 -29.19 -31.37 7.45
CA ASP A 55 -29.48 -32.32 6.37
C ASP A 55 -28.71 -33.65 6.48
N TYR A 56 -27.48 -33.63 7.02
CA TYR A 56 -26.60 -34.80 7.04
C TYR A 56 -26.36 -35.38 8.45
N GLY A 57 -26.80 -34.69 9.50
CA GLY A 57 -26.67 -35.16 10.89
C GLY A 57 -25.24 -35.23 11.41
N THR A 58 -24.26 -34.67 10.69
CA THR A 58 -22.83 -34.70 11.05
C THR A 58 -22.12 -33.41 10.66
N ASP A 59 -21.19 -32.97 11.50
CA ASP A 59 -20.33 -31.80 11.25
C ASP A 59 -19.08 -32.17 10.42
N SER A 60 -18.92 -33.45 10.07
CA SER A 60 -17.70 -33.98 9.45
C SER A 60 -17.46 -33.53 8.01
N TYR A 61 -18.45 -32.94 7.34
CA TYR A 61 -18.33 -32.50 5.95
C TYR A 61 -17.77 -31.08 5.81
N TYR A 62 -17.61 -30.33 6.90
CA TYR A 62 -17.04 -28.99 6.83
C TYR A 62 -15.50 -29.07 6.77
N ASP A 63 -14.95 -29.12 5.57
CA ASP A 63 -13.51 -29.07 5.37
C ASP A 63 -13.02 -27.61 5.40
N PHE A 64 -12.22 -27.29 6.43
CA PHE A 64 -11.54 -25.99 6.55
C PHE A 64 -10.74 -25.65 5.30
N SER A 65 -10.26 -26.64 4.55
CA SER A 65 -9.52 -26.44 3.31
C SER A 65 -10.34 -25.71 2.23
N TYR A 66 -11.62 -26.05 2.09
CA TYR A 66 -12.53 -25.45 1.12
C TYR A 66 -12.79 -23.98 1.44
N TRP A 67 -13.04 -23.69 2.72
CA TRP A 67 -13.20 -22.32 3.20
C TRP A 67 -11.91 -21.50 3.01
N TYR A 68 -10.76 -22.08 3.37
CA TYR A 68 -9.47 -21.40 3.26
C TYR A 68 -9.13 -21.05 1.80
N LEU A 69 -9.49 -21.93 0.86
CA LEU A 69 -9.29 -21.68 -0.57
C LEU A 69 -10.12 -20.48 -1.03
N ARG A 70 -11.42 -20.39 -0.68
CA ARG A 70 -12.30 -19.29 -1.14
C ARG A 70 -11.99 -17.96 -0.47
N TRP A 71 -11.78 -17.97 0.85
CA TRP A 71 -11.75 -16.75 1.66
C TRP A 71 -10.42 -16.49 2.34
N GLY A 72 -9.73 -17.54 2.76
CA GLY A 72 -8.51 -17.43 3.56
C GLY A 72 -7.41 -16.64 2.86
N LEU A 73 -7.12 -16.96 1.61
CA LEU A 73 -6.07 -16.30 0.82
C LEU A 73 -6.33 -14.80 0.57
N PRO A 74 -7.47 -14.37 0.00
CA PRO A 74 -7.71 -12.95 -0.26
C PRO A 74 -7.76 -12.13 1.03
N VAL A 75 -8.40 -12.64 2.09
CA VAL A 75 -8.49 -11.95 3.38
C VAL A 75 -7.11 -11.85 4.04
N PHE A 76 -6.31 -12.91 4.02
CA PHE A 76 -4.97 -12.89 4.60
C PHE A 76 -4.06 -11.86 3.92
N MET A 77 -4.07 -11.84 2.58
CA MET A 77 -3.30 -10.86 1.80
C MET A 77 -3.77 -9.43 2.08
N GLU A 78 -5.08 -9.24 2.24
CA GLU A 78 -5.67 -7.95 2.57
C GLU A 78 -5.25 -7.46 3.96
N ILE A 79 -5.23 -8.34 4.98
CA ILE A 79 -4.73 -8.04 6.33
C ILE A 79 -3.24 -7.69 6.29
N ALA A 80 -2.43 -8.46 5.57
CA ALA A 80 -1.00 -8.17 5.40
C ALA A 80 -0.78 -6.81 4.75
N HIS A 81 -1.59 -6.46 3.73
CA HIS A 81 -1.55 -5.16 3.08
C HIS A 81 -1.97 -4.02 4.02
N ILE A 82 -3.02 -4.21 4.86
CA ILE A 82 -3.43 -3.25 5.89
C ILE A 82 -2.29 -2.96 6.86
N ILE A 83 -1.63 -4.00 7.37
CA ILE A 83 -0.51 -3.88 8.31
C ILE A 83 0.66 -3.13 7.65
N ALA A 84 1.04 -3.53 6.44
CA ALA A 84 2.12 -2.87 5.70
C ALA A 84 1.81 -1.39 5.45
N GLN A 85 0.58 -1.06 5.04
CA GLN A 85 0.14 0.31 4.83
C GLN A 85 0.14 1.12 6.14
N ALA A 86 -0.27 0.52 7.26
CA ALA A 86 -0.23 1.16 8.58
C ALA A 86 1.21 1.48 9.02
N ILE A 87 2.16 0.57 8.79
CA ILE A 87 3.60 0.79 9.07
C ILE A 87 4.16 1.90 8.17
N CYS A 88 3.84 1.92 6.88
CA CYS A 88 4.27 2.97 5.96
C CYS A 88 3.75 4.35 6.36
N ILE A 89 2.51 4.42 6.88
CA ILE A 89 1.92 5.67 7.38
C ILE A 89 2.58 6.10 8.68
N ALA A 90 2.77 5.18 9.64
CA ALA A 90 3.41 5.47 10.92
C ALA A 90 4.86 5.98 10.77
N THR A 91 5.57 5.48 9.75
CA THR A 91 6.95 5.91 9.43
C THR A 91 7.02 7.11 8.50
N ASN A 92 5.88 7.66 8.06
CA ASN A 92 5.77 8.73 7.05
C ASN A 92 6.50 8.43 5.72
N ASN A 93 6.76 7.16 5.44
CA ASN A 93 7.51 6.67 4.28
C ASN A 93 6.58 6.08 3.21
N ASN A 94 5.46 6.75 2.94
CA ASN A 94 4.50 6.32 1.93
C ASN A 94 5.07 6.47 0.52
N HIS A 95 5.65 5.38 0.00
CA HIS A 95 6.25 5.35 -1.33
C HIS A 95 5.17 5.08 -2.41
N PRO A 96 5.10 5.88 -3.50
CA PRO A 96 4.07 5.72 -4.53
C PRO A 96 4.20 4.39 -5.29
N ILE A 97 5.41 3.81 -5.34
CA ILE A 97 5.67 2.50 -5.95
C ILE A 97 5.01 1.38 -5.13
N PHE A 98 5.05 1.46 -3.79
CA PHE A 98 4.39 0.48 -2.93
C PHE A 98 2.88 0.47 -3.17
N ALA A 99 2.27 1.66 -3.25
CA ALA A 99 0.86 1.81 -3.57
C ALA A 99 0.50 1.23 -4.96
N LEU A 100 1.37 1.40 -5.96
CA LEU A 100 1.17 0.85 -7.31
C LEU A 100 1.23 -0.69 -7.30
N VAL A 101 2.28 -1.26 -6.71
CA VAL A 101 2.46 -2.72 -6.63
C VAL A 101 1.32 -3.35 -5.83
N GLY A 102 0.97 -2.77 -4.68
CA GLY A 102 -0.18 -3.22 -3.88
C GLY A 102 -1.50 -3.18 -4.67
N SER A 103 -1.70 -2.16 -5.51
CA SER A 103 -2.91 -2.06 -6.33
C SER A 103 -2.96 -3.12 -7.44
N ILE A 104 -1.82 -3.42 -8.08
CA ILE A 104 -1.72 -4.48 -9.11
C ILE A 104 -1.97 -5.86 -8.51
N CYS A 105 -1.29 -6.17 -7.39
CA CYS A 105 -1.47 -7.44 -6.70
C CYS A 105 -2.90 -7.60 -6.17
N GLY A 106 -3.45 -6.56 -5.55
CA GLY A 106 -4.82 -6.55 -5.05
C GLY A 106 -5.84 -6.75 -6.18
N PHE A 107 -5.70 -6.02 -7.29
CA PHE A 107 -6.57 -6.19 -8.46
C PHE A 107 -6.58 -7.64 -8.97
N GLY A 108 -5.40 -8.21 -9.25
CA GLY A 108 -5.31 -9.57 -9.78
C GLY A 108 -5.88 -10.61 -8.82
N LEU A 109 -5.62 -10.45 -7.52
CA LEU A 109 -6.13 -11.34 -6.48
C LEU A 109 -7.66 -11.28 -6.40
N TRP A 110 -8.22 -10.10 -6.16
CA TRP A 110 -9.67 -9.93 -5.98
C TRP A 110 -10.47 -10.28 -7.23
N LEU A 111 -9.94 -10.01 -8.43
CA LEU A 111 -10.60 -10.43 -9.68
C LEU A 111 -10.63 -11.96 -9.80
N SER A 112 -9.52 -12.63 -9.51
CA SER A 112 -9.43 -14.09 -9.59
C SER A 112 -10.39 -14.75 -8.61
N PHE A 113 -10.49 -14.22 -7.38
CA PHE A 113 -11.41 -14.73 -6.37
C PHE A 113 -12.87 -14.41 -6.68
N ALA A 114 -13.19 -13.24 -7.22
CA ALA A 114 -14.56 -12.92 -7.65
C ALA A 114 -15.08 -13.93 -8.69
N VAL A 115 -14.23 -14.28 -9.66
CA VAL A 115 -14.56 -15.28 -10.69
C VAL A 115 -14.62 -16.68 -10.10
N LEU A 116 -13.64 -17.06 -9.27
CA LEU A 116 -13.62 -18.38 -8.63
C LEU A 116 -14.88 -18.59 -7.79
N ASP A 117 -15.29 -17.60 -7.01
CA ASP A 117 -16.45 -17.67 -6.13
C ASP A 117 -17.76 -17.87 -6.90
N ALA A 118 -17.92 -17.14 -8.02
CA ALA A 118 -19.06 -17.34 -8.92
C ALA A 118 -19.06 -18.73 -9.58
N ILE A 119 -17.88 -19.24 -9.97
CA ILE A 119 -17.76 -20.59 -10.53
C ILE A 119 -18.11 -21.64 -9.47
N VAL A 120 -17.67 -21.46 -8.24
CA VAL A 120 -17.93 -22.38 -7.13
C VAL A 120 -19.42 -22.43 -6.78
N ALA A 121 -20.09 -21.28 -6.75
CA ALA A 121 -21.54 -21.21 -6.57
C ALA A 121 -22.27 -22.00 -7.67
N TYR A 122 -21.86 -21.77 -8.92
CA TYR A 122 -22.42 -22.45 -10.09
C TYR A 122 -22.12 -23.95 -10.13
N SER A 123 -20.95 -24.38 -9.67
CA SER A 123 -20.50 -25.77 -9.70
C SER A 123 -20.91 -26.56 -8.46
N GLY A 124 -21.81 -26.05 -7.62
CA GLY A 124 -22.14 -26.61 -6.31
C GLY A 124 -22.39 -28.13 -6.34
N GLU A 125 -21.44 -28.89 -5.78
CA GLU A 125 -21.54 -30.35 -5.67
C GLU A 125 -22.38 -30.80 -4.46
N PHE A 126 -22.63 -29.88 -3.52
CA PHE A 126 -23.41 -30.14 -2.30
C PHE A 126 -24.86 -29.73 -2.50
N TYR A 127 -25.77 -30.62 -2.12
CA TYR A 127 -27.20 -30.33 -2.09
C TYR A 127 -27.63 -30.22 -0.63
N PHE A 128 -28.26 -29.11 -0.26
CA PHE A 128 -28.91 -28.92 1.02
C PHE A 128 -30.20 -28.12 0.84
N THR A 129 -31.10 -28.23 1.82
CA THR A 129 -32.47 -27.70 1.79
C THR A 129 -32.53 -26.20 1.48
N HIS A 130 -31.46 -25.46 1.81
CA HIS A 130 -31.32 -24.02 1.62
C HIS A 130 -30.38 -23.61 0.47
N MET A 131 -30.27 -24.42 -0.59
CA MET A 131 -29.38 -24.17 -1.73
C MET A 131 -29.55 -22.77 -2.34
N ASP A 132 -30.79 -22.34 -2.60
CA ASP A 132 -31.09 -21.03 -3.19
C ASP A 132 -30.54 -19.86 -2.35
N SER A 133 -30.63 -19.99 -1.02
CA SER A 133 -30.12 -18.98 -0.08
C SER A 133 -28.60 -18.92 -0.09
N TRP A 134 -27.93 -20.08 -0.17
CA TRP A 134 -26.48 -20.14 -0.25
C TRP A 134 -25.95 -19.62 -1.58
N GLU A 135 -26.59 -20.00 -2.69
CA GLU A 135 -26.21 -19.53 -4.02
C GLU A 135 -26.38 -18.00 -4.12
N SER A 136 -27.50 -17.46 -3.61
CA SER A 136 -27.69 -16.01 -3.52
C SER A 136 -26.65 -15.32 -2.65
N LEU A 137 -26.17 -15.97 -1.58
CA LEU A 137 -25.12 -15.44 -0.73
C LEU A 137 -23.78 -15.39 -1.47
N CYS A 138 -23.40 -16.48 -2.15
CA CYS A 138 -22.17 -16.57 -2.94
C CYS A 138 -22.16 -15.55 -4.10
N TYR A 139 -23.29 -15.34 -4.79
CA TYR A 139 -23.35 -14.32 -5.83
C TYR A 139 -23.26 -12.89 -5.28
N ALA A 140 -23.84 -12.63 -4.11
CA ALA A 140 -23.68 -11.34 -3.43
C ALA A 140 -22.22 -11.10 -3.04
N GLU A 141 -21.54 -12.14 -2.54
CA GLU A 141 -20.13 -12.15 -2.19
C GLU A 141 -19.24 -11.87 -3.40
N SER A 142 -19.38 -12.64 -4.48
CA SER A 142 -18.71 -12.40 -5.76
C SER A 142 -18.93 -10.97 -6.28
N GLY A 143 -20.15 -10.45 -6.15
CA GLY A 143 -20.49 -9.06 -6.49
C GLY A 143 -19.67 -8.04 -5.69
N LEU A 144 -19.53 -8.23 -4.37
CA LEU A 144 -18.71 -7.36 -3.53
C LEU A 144 -17.21 -7.50 -3.83
N MET A 145 -16.73 -8.70 -4.17
CA MET A 145 -15.35 -8.90 -4.64
C MET A 145 -15.10 -8.16 -5.96
N ALA A 146 -16.07 -8.13 -6.87
CA ALA A 146 -16.00 -7.35 -8.10
C ALA A 146 -15.95 -5.83 -7.82
N VAL A 147 -16.72 -5.34 -6.85
CA VAL A 147 -16.65 -3.94 -6.39
C VAL A 147 -15.26 -3.62 -5.80
N MET A 148 -14.70 -4.52 -4.99
CA MET A 148 -13.32 -4.40 -4.48
C MET A 148 -12.31 -4.34 -5.62
N THR A 149 -12.48 -5.16 -6.65
CA THR A 149 -11.65 -5.14 -7.86
C THR A 149 -11.69 -3.79 -8.55
N MET A 150 -12.88 -3.20 -8.74
CA MET A 150 -13.03 -1.86 -9.32
C MET A 150 -12.37 -0.77 -8.47
N LEU A 151 -12.42 -0.91 -7.15
CA LEU A 151 -11.75 0.00 -6.23
C LEU A 151 -10.21 -0.08 -6.37
N TYR A 152 -9.66 -1.28 -6.52
CA TYR A 152 -8.25 -1.49 -6.81
C TYR A 152 -7.84 -0.89 -8.17
N VAL A 153 -8.69 -0.95 -9.20
CA VAL A 153 -8.44 -0.27 -10.48
C VAL A 153 -8.37 1.25 -10.28
N ALA A 154 -9.30 1.84 -9.52
CA ALA A 154 -9.25 3.27 -9.21
C ALA A 154 -7.95 3.64 -8.47
N MET A 155 -7.56 2.85 -7.47
CA MET A 155 -6.30 3.01 -6.73
C MET A 155 -5.06 2.87 -7.63
N LEU A 156 -5.09 1.96 -8.61
CA LEU A 156 -4.04 1.76 -9.61
C LEU A 156 -3.87 3.02 -10.49
N VAL A 157 -4.97 3.65 -10.91
CA VAL A 157 -4.92 4.91 -11.66
C VAL A 157 -4.26 6.01 -10.81
N PHE A 158 -4.71 6.23 -9.56
CA PHE A 158 -4.13 7.27 -8.71
C PHE A 158 -2.65 7.03 -8.37
N SER A 159 -2.28 5.78 -8.08
CA SER A 159 -0.89 5.41 -7.78
C SER A 159 0.01 5.56 -9.01
N SER A 160 -0.45 5.22 -10.21
CA SER A 160 0.31 5.45 -11.46
C SER A 160 0.60 6.94 -11.69
N MET A 161 -0.39 7.82 -11.44
CA MET A 161 -0.19 9.26 -11.49
C MET A 161 0.84 9.73 -10.45
N ALA A 162 0.83 9.13 -9.24
CA ALA A 162 1.77 9.47 -8.16
C ALA A 162 3.20 9.08 -8.53
N VAL A 163 3.39 7.88 -9.09
CA VAL A 163 4.68 7.42 -9.59
C VAL A 163 5.18 8.32 -10.73
N HIS A 164 4.31 8.75 -11.66
CA HIS A 164 4.71 9.64 -12.74
C HIS A 164 5.22 10.99 -12.21
N ARG A 165 4.51 11.61 -11.25
CA ARG A 165 4.95 12.85 -10.60
C ARG A 165 6.26 12.68 -9.84
N TYR A 166 6.40 11.56 -9.13
CA TYR A 166 7.63 11.21 -8.41
C TYR A 166 8.83 11.06 -9.35
N ARG A 167 8.65 10.46 -10.53
CA ARG A 167 9.72 10.38 -11.54
C ARG A 167 10.06 11.76 -12.10
N LYS A 168 9.06 12.59 -12.37
CA LYS A 168 9.25 13.95 -12.89
C LYS A 168 10.01 14.85 -11.89
N SER A 169 9.70 14.79 -10.60
CA SER A 169 10.41 15.59 -9.59
C SER A 169 11.89 15.23 -9.50
N LYS A 170 12.24 13.95 -9.58
CA LYS A 170 13.65 13.49 -9.61
C LYS A 170 14.41 14.01 -10.84
N GLN A 171 13.77 14.03 -12.01
CA GLN A 171 14.38 14.57 -13.22
C GLN A 171 14.64 16.08 -13.09
N CYS A 172 13.74 16.84 -12.47
CA CYS A 172 13.94 18.27 -12.24
C CYS A 172 15.09 18.54 -11.25
N THR A 173 15.18 17.81 -10.14
CA THR A 173 16.29 17.97 -9.17
C THR A 173 17.65 17.68 -9.83
N CYS A 174 17.73 16.62 -10.64
CA CYS A 174 18.97 16.29 -11.35
C CYS A 174 19.36 17.38 -12.36
N LYS A 175 18.39 17.97 -13.07
CA LYS A 175 18.67 19.08 -14.00
C LYS A 175 19.16 20.35 -13.28
N VAL A 176 18.56 20.69 -12.14
CA VAL A 176 19.00 21.84 -11.33
C VAL A 176 20.42 21.61 -10.81
N HIS A 177 20.71 20.42 -10.30
CA HIS A 177 22.05 20.10 -9.80
C HIS A 177 23.10 20.12 -10.92
N ASN A 178 22.77 19.62 -12.11
CA ASN A 178 23.67 19.69 -13.26
C ASN A 178 23.89 21.13 -13.70
N HIS A 179 22.85 21.97 -13.74
CA HIS A 179 23.00 23.39 -14.06
C HIS A 179 23.88 24.14 -13.04
N GLU A 180 23.75 23.82 -11.75
CA GLU A 180 24.58 24.40 -10.70
C GLU A 180 26.05 23.98 -10.83
N LEU A 181 26.31 22.73 -11.25
CA LEU A 181 27.67 22.26 -11.57
C LEU A 181 28.23 22.94 -12.82
N ASP A 182 27.43 23.07 -13.87
CA ASP A 182 27.81 23.75 -15.11
C ASP A 182 28.13 25.24 -14.84
N ASP A 183 27.36 25.90 -13.98
CA ASP A 183 27.61 27.29 -13.55
C ASP A 183 28.92 27.40 -12.75
N VAL A 184 29.21 26.46 -11.85
CA VAL A 184 30.47 26.43 -11.09
C VAL A 184 31.67 26.19 -11.99
N GLU A 185 31.56 25.28 -12.97
CA GLU A 185 32.62 24.99 -13.92
C GLU A 185 32.86 26.16 -14.88
N ALA A 186 31.80 26.78 -15.41
CA ALA A 186 31.90 27.97 -16.25
C ALA A 186 32.50 29.18 -15.51
N ASN A 187 32.32 29.28 -14.20
CA ASN A 187 32.91 30.35 -13.39
C ASN A 187 34.38 30.06 -13.01
N ARG A 188 34.77 28.79 -12.93
CA ARG A 188 36.16 28.35 -12.71
C ARG A 188 37.08 28.82 -13.84
N ASP A 189 36.62 28.72 -15.08
CA ASP A 189 37.39 29.10 -16.27
C ASP A 189 37.51 30.62 -16.47
N ARG A 190 36.69 31.40 -15.75
CA ARG A 190 36.73 32.88 -15.78
C ARG A 190 37.65 33.49 -14.73
N VAL A 191 38.24 32.68 -13.85
CA VAL A 191 39.24 33.17 -12.88
C VAL A 191 40.54 33.44 -13.65
N PRO A 192 40.99 34.72 -13.76
CA PRO A 192 42.23 35.04 -14.44
C PRO A 192 43.40 34.33 -13.74
N ALA A 193 44.36 33.82 -14.53
CA ALA A 193 45.50 33.01 -14.08
C ALA A 193 46.30 33.66 -12.93
N ASP A 194 46.26 34.98 -12.87
CA ASP A 194 46.91 35.86 -11.91
C ASP A 194 46.42 35.61 -10.47
N ALA A 195 45.16 35.21 -10.29
CA ALA A 195 44.52 34.98 -8.99
C ALA A 195 44.78 33.56 -8.41
N GLN A 196 45.26 32.61 -9.22
CA GLN A 196 45.58 31.25 -8.73
C GLN A 196 46.82 31.23 -7.85
N SER A 197 47.73 32.19 -8.01
CA SER A 197 48.96 32.31 -7.20
C SER A 197 48.70 32.71 -5.73
N VAL A 198 47.54 33.31 -5.43
CA VAL A 198 47.19 33.78 -4.07
C VAL A 198 46.48 32.70 -3.25
N GLN A 199 45.74 31.77 -3.88
CA GLN A 199 45.01 30.71 -3.18
C GLN A 199 45.89 29.55 -2.70
N SER A 200 47.04 29.28 -3.34
CA SER A 200 47.99 28.26 -2.85
C SER A 200 48.68 28.67 -1.54
N ALA A 201 48.62 29.95 -1.14
CA ALA A 201 49.17 30.43 0.12
C ALA A 201 48.17 30.38 1.29
N THR A 202 46.87 30.10 1.05
CA THR A 202 45.83 30.14 2.10
C THR A 202 45.28 28.77 2.51
N THR A 203 45.74 27.67 1.91
CA THR A 203 45.32 26.29 2.25
C THR A 203 45.99 25.68 3.51
N LEU A 204 46.47 26.50 4.45
CA LEU A 204 47.08 26.00 5.70
C LEU A 204 46.29 26.30 6.99
N TYR A 205 44.98 26.53 6.88
CA TYR A 205 44.12 26.59 8.07
C TYR A 205 42.76 25.96 7.79
N ASP A 206 42.63 24.66 8.12
CA ASP A 206 41.35 23.96 8.15
C ASP A 206 40.82 23.92 9.61
N PRO A 207 39.92 24.84 10.01
CA PRO A 207 39.36 24.86 11.37
C PRO A 207 38.40 23.68 11.65
N ARG A 208 38.11 22.80 10.68
CA ARG A 208 37.18 21.67 10.90
C ARG A 208 37.78 20.50 11.68
N GLN A 209 39.10 20.38 11.82
CA GLN A 209 39.69 19.32 12.64
C GLN A 209 39.53 19.52 14.16
N GLN A 210 39.07 20.69 14.64
CA GLN A 210 38.96 20.94 16.08
C GLN A 210 37.60 20.58 16.70
N LEU A 211 36.55 20.36 15.90
CA LEU A 211 35.20 20.11 16.43
C LEU A 211 34.84 18.63 16.62
N ASP A 212 35.63 17.70 16.06
CA ASP A 212 35.33 16.26 16.13
C ASP A 212 35.88 15.56 17.40
N GLY A 213 36.68 16.28 18.20
CA GLY A 213 37.20 15.78 19.48
C GLY A 213 36.24 15.97 20.68
N SER A 214 35.21 16.80 20.57
CA SER A 214 34.42 17.22 21.75
C SER A 214 33.13 16.41 21.97
N LYS A 215 32.60 15.70 20.98
CA LYS A 215 31.30 14.99 21.10
C LYS A 215 31.38 13.51 21.50
N LYS A 216 32.57 12.92 21.63
CA LYS A 216 32.71 11.50 22.03
C LYS A 216 32.65 11.24 23.55
N GLY A 217 32.46 12.27 24.38
CA GLY A 217 32.50 12.13 25.85
C GLY A 217 31.16 12.05 26.59
N MET A 218 30.00 12.11 25.92
CA MET A 218 28.74 12.46 26.61
C MET A 218 27.58 11.46 26.48
N LEU A 219 27.83 10.22 26.05
CA LEU A 219 26.80 9.17 25.95
C LEU A 219 27.25 7.85 26.60
N SER A 220 27.67 7.92 27.86
CA SER A 220 27.88 6.74 28.71
C SER A 220 27.41 7.04 30.13
N SER A 221 26.09 7.13 30.31
CA SER A 221 25.46 6.99 31.62
C SER A 221 23.94 6.91 31.43
N GLU A 222 23.38 5.79 31.92
CA GLU A 222 21.97 5.39 32.10
C GLU A 222 21.44 4.28 31.17
#